data_AF-A0A2E0H4K2-F1
#
_entry.id   AF-A0A2E0H4K2-F1
#
_cell.length_a   1.000
_cell.length_b   1.000
_cell.length_c   1.000
_cell.angle_alpha   90.00
_cell.angle_beta   90.00
_cell.angle_gamma   90.00
#
_symmetry.space_group_name_H-M   'P 1'
#
loop_
_entity.id
_entity.type
_entity.pdbx_description
1 polymer ?
#
loop_
_entity_poly.entity_id
_entity_poly.type
_entity_poly.pdbx_seq_one_letter_code
_entity_poly.pdbx_strand_id
1 'polypeptide(L)'
;GSTQDRNEQGMPLHSHPAWSPHLIQGWTPDFIPLVLQETIDNNFYDDLIPVSGENGIEWSKKLAQSEGIFTGISGGSSFAVAMQVAETAQPGTTILCMLPDTGERYLSSPLFDGIEEDMSPDEISLSNSTPGYQMSTT
;
A
#
# COMPACT_ATOMS: atom_id res chain seq x y z
N GLY A 1 15.32 17.23 -5.11
CA GLY A 1 14.60 16.89 -6.36
C GLY A 1 14.39 18.13 -7.20
N SER A 2 13.74 18.00 -8.35
CA SER A 2 13.28 19.16 -9.15
C SER A 2 12.05 19.80 -8.49
N THR A 3 11.88 21.11 -8.69
CA THR A 3 10.69 21.84 -8.24
C THR A 3 9.53 21.65 -9.21
N GLN A 4 8.30 21.89 -8.74
CA GLN A 4 7.12 21.93 -9.60
C GLN A 4 6.89 23.36 -10.11
N ASP A 5 6.92 23.55 -11.42
CA ASP A 5 6.57 24.84 -12.03
C ASP A 5 5.06 25.09 -11.93
N ARG A 6 4.69 26.33 -11.60
CA ARG A 6 3.31 26.74 -11.32
C ARG A 6 2.96 28.10 -11.94
N ASN A 7 1.67 28.35 -12.15
CA ASN A 7 1.15 29.67 -12.49
C ASN A 7 0.94 30.56 -11.24
N GLU A 8 0.47 31.79 -11.42
CA GLU A 8 0.17 32.74 -10.33
C GLU A 8 -0.90 32.24 -9.34
N GLN A 9 -1.75 31.29 -9.75
CA GLN A 9 -2.78 30.68 -8.93
C GLN A 9 -2.28 29.40 -8.21
N GLY A 10 -1.01 29.05 -8.37
CA GLY A 10 -0.38 27.87 -7.75
C GLY A 10 -0.71 26.53 -8.43
N MET A 11 -1.37 26.54 -9.58
CA MET A 11 -1.65 25.33 -10.36
C MET A 11 -0.39 24.84 -11.08
N PRO A 12 -0.14 23.52 -11.15
CA PRO A 12 0.99 22.96 -11.87
C PRO A 12 0.85 23.24 -13.38
N LEU A 13 1.95 23.64 -14.02
CA LEU A 13 1.97 23.94 -15.47
C LEU A 13 2.10 22.70 -16.35
N HIS A 14 2.69 21.63 -15.83
CA HIS A 14 2.94 20.37 -16.54
C HIS A 14 3.13 19.23 -15.55
N SER A 15 3.00 18.00 -16.04
CA SER A 15 3.31 16.78 -15.28
C SER A 15 4.79 16.76 -14.88
N HIS A 16 5.07 16.45 -13.63
CA HIS A 16 6.39 16.39 -13.07
C HIS A 16 7.22 15.28 -13.74
N PRO A 17 8.46 15.56 -14.18
CA PRO A 17 9.25 14.62 -15.00
C PRO A 17 9.68 13.35 -14.26
N ALA A 18 9.63 13.36 -12.92
CA ALA A 18 9.93 12.18 -12.10
C ALA A 18 8.73 11.22 -11.95
N TRP A 19 7.56 11.57 -12.47
CA TRP A 19 6.38 10.72 -12.35
C TRP A 19 6.33 9.65 -13.44
N SER A 20 5.86 8.45 -13.06
CA SER A 20 5.48 7.38 -13.97
C SER A 20 4.27 6.63 -13.40
N PRO A 21 3.41 6.01 -14.24
CA PRO A 21 2.33 5.16 -13.76
C PRO A 21 2.84 4.10 -12.77
N HIS A 22 2.10 3.88 -11.69
CA HIS A 22 2.48 2.95 -10.61
C HIS A 22 1.27 2.21 -10.04
N LEU A 23 1.56 1.16 -9.27
CA LEU A 23 0.54 0.26 -8.71
C LEU A 23 -0.14 0.79 -7.44
N ILE A 24 0.41 1.79 -6.77
CA ILE A 24 -0.12 2.31 -5.50
C ILE A 24 -1.28 3.29 -5.78
N GLN A 25 -2.54 2.83 -5.72
CA GLN A 25 -3.68 3.72 -5.96
C GLN A 25 -3.83 4.75 -4.82
N GLY A 26 -4.21 5.98 -5.21
CA GLY A 26 -4.44 7.10 -4.29
C GLY A 26 -3.19 7.91 -3.93
N TRP A 27 -1.99 7.40 -4.22
CA TRP A 27 -0.73 8.12 -4.00
C TRP A 27 -0.24 8.81 -5.28
N THR A 28 0.64 9.79 -5.07
CA THR A 28 1.53 10.40 -6.06
C THR A 28 0.83 10.79 -7.36
N PRO A 29 0.08 11.91 -7.38
CA PRO A 29 -0.35 12.50 -8.63
C PRO A 29 0.86 12.87 -9.49
N ASP A 30 0.62 13.13 -10.76
CA ASP A 30 1.65 13.48 -11.74
C ASP A 30 2.21 14.90 -11.56
N PHE A 31 1.97 15.54 -10.42
CA PHE A 31 2.50 16.84 -10.03
C PHE A 31 2.69 16.89 -8.51
N ILE A 32 3.49 17.82 -8.01
CA ILE A 32 3.58 18.06 -6.56
C ILE A 32 2.35 18.89 -6.13
N PRO A 33 1.46 18.43 -5.23
CA PRO A 33 0.31 19.22 -4.79
C PRO A 33 0.73 20.52 -4.09
N LEU A 34 0.02 21.63 -4.33
CA LEU A 34 0.36 22.92 -3.70
C LEU A 34 0.29 22.86 -2.17
N VAL A 35 -0.69 22.10 -1.64
CA VAL A 35 -0.84 21.87 -0.20
C VAL A 35 0.36 21.18 0.45
N LEU A 36 1.21 20.49 -0.33
CA LEU A 36 2.44 19.87 0.17
C LEU A 36 3.63 20.84 0.20
N GLN A 37 3.52 21.99 -0.49
CA GLN A 37 4.63 22.93 -0.64
C GLN A 37 5.10 23.48 0.70
N GLU A 38 4.18 23.76 1.62
CA GLU A 38 4.52 24.24 2.96
C GLU A 38 5.41 23.24 3.73
N THR A 39 5.10 21.95 3.65
CA THR A 39 5.91 20.88 4.25
C THR A 39 7.32 20.82 3.66
N ILE A 40 7.45 21.05 2.35
CA ILE A 40 8.74 21.06 1.66
C ILE A 40 9.56 22.29 2.08
N ASP A 41 8.97 23.47 2.01
CA ASP A 41 9.66 24.75 2.25
C ASP A 41 10.12 24.87 3.70
N ASN A 42 9.33 24.36 4.65
CA ASN A 42 9.62 24.41 6.08
C ASN A 42 10.28 23.13 6.62
N ASN A 43 10.54 22.14 5.75
CA ASN A 43 11.14 20.86 6.12
C ASN A 43 10.43 20.15 7.28
N PHE A 44 9.10 19.97 7.18
CA PHE A 44 8.28 19.27 8.19
C PHE A 44 8.36 17.73 8.07
N TYR A 45 9.42 17.20 7.50
CA TYR A 45 9.70 15.77 7.40
C TYR A 45 11.18 15.54 7.68
N ASP A 46 11.50 14.39 8.28
CA ASP A 46 12.87 13.99 8.58
C ASP A 46 13.49 13.19 7.42
N ASP A 47 12.72 12.21 6.90
CA ASP A 47 13.16 11.29 5.87
C ASP A 47 12.16 11.21 4.70
N LEU A 48 12.68 11.01 3.49
CA LEU A 48 11.92 10.73 2.28
C LEU A 48 12.29 9.33 1.76
N ILE A 49 11.50 8.33 2.13
CA ILE A 49 11.77 6.92 1.81
C ILE A 49 10.86 6.47 0.66
N PRO A 50 11.41 6.15 -0.53
CA PRO A 50 10.62 5.60 -1.62
C PRO A 50 10.24 4.15 -1.35
N VAL A 51 9.05 3.74 -1.80
CA VAL A 51 8.55 2.37 -1.70
C VAL A 51 7.94 1.94 -3.02
N SER A 52 8.18 0.69 -3.41
CA SER A 52 7.63 0.13 -4.63
C SER A 52 6.21 -0.38 -4.42
N GLY A 53 5.42 -0.45 -5.50
CA GLY A 53 4.06 -0.98 -5.44
C GLY A 53 4.04 -2.48 -5.09
N GLU A 54 5.06 -3.22 -5.51
CA GLU A 54 5.26 -4.64 -5.21
C GLU A 54 5.43 -4.86 -3.70
N ASN A 55 6.25 -4.03 -3.04
CA ASN A 55 6.39 -4.07 -1.57
C ASN A 55 5.07 -3.75 -0.88
N GLY A 56 4.31 -2.79 -1.42
CA GLY A 56 2.97 -2.45 -0.93
C GLY A 56 2.01 -3.63 -0.99
N ILE A 57 1.97 -4.34 -2.12
CA ILE A 57 1.16 -5.55 -2.30
C ILE A 57 1.58 -6.65 -1.33
N GLU A 58 2.88 -6.91 -1.22
CA GLU A 58 3.43 -7.94 -0.35
C GLU A 58 3.03 -7.72 1.12
N TRP A 59 3.24 -6.51 1.64
CA TRP A 59 2.93 -6.19 3.04
C TRP A 59 1.43 -6.11 3.29
N SER A 60 0.63 -5.67 2.32
CA SER A 60 -0.83 -5.73 2.39
C SER A 60 -1.32 -7.17 2.55
N LYS A 61 -0.77 -8.13 1.79
CA LYS A 61 -1.10 -9.56 1.91
C LYS A 61 -0.64 -10.13 3.27
N LYS A 62 0.59 -9.82 3.69
CA LYS A 62 1.15 -10.27 4.98
C LYS A 62 0.32 -9.81 6.18
N LEU A 63 -0.12 -8.55 6.18
CA LEU A 63 -0.99 -8.00 7.23
C LEU A 63 -2.32 -8.74 7.32
N ALA A 64 -2.95 -9.03 6.19
CA ALA A 64 -4.21 -9.78 6.16
C ALA A 64 -4.04 -11.21 6.68
N GLN A 65 -2.95 -11.89 6.27
CA GLN A 65 -2.69 -13.29 6.62
C GLN A 65 -2.19 -13.50 8.06
N SER A 66 -1.41 -12.55 8.59
CA SER A 66 -0.72 -12.72 9.88
C SER A 66 -1.41 -11.98 11.01
N GLU A 67 -2.02 -10.82 10.73
CA GLU A 67 -2.60 -9.93 11.74
C GLU A 67 -4.12 -9.75 11.59
N GLY A 68 -4.73 -10.29 10.52
CA GLY A 68 -6.15 -10.10 10.24
C GLY A 68 -6.51 -8.66 9.85
N ILE A 69 -5.53 -7.85 9.46
CA ILE A 69 -5.73 -6.45 9.07
C ILE A 69 -5.76 -6.36 7.55
N PHE A 70 -6.94 -6.10 6.99
CA PHE A 70 -7.15 -6.07 5.54
C PHE A 70 -7.17 -4.64 4.99
N THR A 71 -6.05 -4.20 4.43
CA THR A 71 -5.86 -2.85 3.86
C THR A 71 -5.56 -2.90 2.35
N GLY A 72 -5.58 -1.75 1.69
CA GLY A 72 -5.17 -1.60 0.29
C GLY A 72 -3.65 -1.45 0.10
N ILE A 73 -3.22 -1.28 -1.16
CA ILE A 73 -1.80 -1.21 -1.54
C ILE A 73 -1.07 -0.04 -0.86
N SER A 74 -1.71 1.11 -0.69
CA SER A 74 -1.12 2.27 0.00
C SER A 74 -0.90 2.02 1.49
N GLY A 75 -1.81 1.31 2.16
CA GLY A 75 -1.65 0.89 3.56
C GLY A 75 -0.51 -0.10 3.72
N GLY A 76 -0.44 -1.11 2.84
CA GLY A 76 0.70 -2.02 2.77
C GLY A 76 2.03 -1.29 2.51
N SER A 77 2.02 -0.24 1.68
CA SER A 77 3.21 0.57 1.38
C SER A 77 3.71 1.36 2.60
N SER A 78 2.81 2.00 3.33
CA SER A 78 3.14 2.65 4.62
C SER A 78 3.71 1.66 5.62
N PHE A 79 3.12 0.47 5.72
CA PHE A 79 3.57 -0.57 6.63
C PHE A 79 4.92 -1.15 6.22
N ALA A 80 5.18 -1.32 4.93
CA ALA A 80 6.48 -1.74 4.40
C ALA A 80 7.60 -0.81 4.85
N VAL A 81 7.40 0.51 4.73
CA VAL A 81 8.36 1.52 5.19
C VAL A 81 8.49 1.48 6.71
N ALA A 82 7.38 1.34 7.45
CA ALA A 82 7.42 1.23 8.91
C ALA A 82 8.25 0.02 9.37
N MET A 83 8.13 -1.12 8.70
CA MET A 83 8.93 -2.30 8.97
C MET A 83 10.40 -2.09 8.66
N GLN A 84 10.73 -1.46 7.52
CA GLN A 84 12.11 -1.09 7.18
C GLN A 84 12.74 -0.17 8.24
N VAL A 85 11.98 0.81 8.75
CA VAL A 85 12.45 1.68 9.84
C VAL A 85 12.62 0.88 11.13
N ALA A 86 11.69 -0.02 11.45
CA ALA A 86 11.74 -0.86 12.65
C ALA A 86 12.97 -1.78 12.69
N GLU A 87 13.45 -2.28 11.55
CA GLU A 87 14.63 -3.14 11.45
C GLU A 87 15.91 -2.49 11.98
N THR A 88 15.99 -1.16 11.93
CA THR A 88 17.16 -0.38 12.39
C THR A 88 16.88 0.45 13.65
N ALA A 89 15.64 0.41 14.14
CA ALA A 89 15.23 1.15 15.33
C ALA A 89 15.84 0.57 16.61
N GLN A 90 15.98 1.41 17.63
CA GLN A 90 16.44 0.95 18.94
C GLN A 90 15.38 0.05 19.59
N PRO A 91 15.78 -0.94 20.42
CA PRO A 91 14.82 -1.74 21.17
C PRO A 91 13.89 -0.87 22.03
N GLY A 92 12.59 -1.11 21.92
CA GLY A 92 11.56 -0.34 22.64
C GLY A 92 11.03 0.88 21.89
N THR A 93 11.55 1.20 20.68
CA THR A 93 10.96 2.22 19.82
C THR A 93 9.53 1.85 19.42
N THR A 94 8.63 2.83 19.46
CA THR A 94 7.24 2.70 18.98
C THR A 94 7.11 3.42 17.65
N ILE A 95 6.56 2.75 16.64
CA ILE A 95 6.34 3.29 15.29
C ILE A 95 4.84 3.25 14.99
N LEU A 96 4.31 4.37 14.51
CA LEU A 96 2.94 4.48 14.03
C LEU A 96 2.98 4.61 12.51
N CYS A 97 2.10 3.90 11.80
CA CYS A 97 1.89 4.07 10.37
C CYS A 97 0.40 4.18 10.05
N MET A 98 0.10 4.80 8.92
CA MET A 98 -1.28 5.03 8.46
C MET A 98 -1.68 3.95 7.45
N LEU A 99 -2.85 3.34 7.66
CA LEU A 99 -3.50 2.42 6.73
C LEU A 99 -4.74 3.14 6.15
N PRO A 100 -4.65 3.72 4.94
CA PRO A 100 -5.66 4.68 4.48
C PRO A 100 -7.06 4.11 4.24
N ASP A 101 -7.16 2.88 3.74
CA ASP A 101 -8.43 2.24 3.40
C ASP A 101 -8.42 0.71 3.52
N THR A 102 -9.61 0.13 3.38
CA THR A 102 -9.86 -1.32 3.37
C THR A 102 -9.43 -1.96 2.04
N GLY A 103 -8.93 -3.19 2.13
CA GLY A 103 -8.55 -4.01 0.96
C GLY A 103 -9.73 -4.44 0.07
N GLU A 104 -10.98 -4.35 0.55
CA GLU A 104 -12.17 -4.80 -0.20
C GLU A 104 -12.36 -4.06 -1.53
N ARG A 105 -11.84 -2.83 -1.63
CA ARG A 105 -11.94 -2.00 -2.84
C ARG A 105 -10.97 -2.44 -3.95
N TYR A 106 -10.10 -3.40 -3.65
CA TYR A 106 -8.96 -3.80 -4.48
C TYR A 106 -9.09 -5.23 -5.03
N LEU A 107 -10.26 -5.87 -4.88
CA LEU A 107 -10.53 -7.24 -5.35
C LEU A 107 -10.28 -7.45 -6.85
N SER A 108 -10.42 -6.39 -7.66
CA SER A 108 -10.17 -6.41 -9.11
C SER A 108 -8.80 -5.85 -9.51
N SER A 109 -7.91 -5.63 -8.54
CA SER A 109 -6.58 -5.06 -8.75
C SER A 109 -5.47 -6.11 -8.60
N PRO A 110 -4.22 -5.76 -8.98
CA PRO A 110 -3.08 -6.66 -8.77
C PRO A 110 -2.84 -7.13 -7.34
N LEU A 111 -3.48 -6.50 -6.34
CA LEU A 111 -3.47 -7.00 -4.97
C LEU A 111 -4.01 -8.43 -4.88
N PHE A 112 -4.98 -8.81 -5.73
CA PHE A 112 -5.59 -10.13 -5.75
C PHE A 112 -5.05 -11.03 -6.87
N ASP A 113 -4.03 -10.59 -7.61
CA ASP A 113 -3.39 -11.44 -8.61
C ASP A 113 -2.84 -12.72 -7.94
N GLY A 114 -3.16 -13.85 -8.56
CA GLY A 114 -2.81 -15.19 -8.10
C GLY A 114 -3.76 -15.80 -7.06
N ILE A 115 -4.88 -15.15 -6.75
CA ILE A 115 -5.95 -15.72 -5.92
C ILE A 115 -7.10 -16.12 -6.85
N GLU A 116 -7.35 -17.42 -6.95
CA GLU A 116 -8.45 -17.96 -7.76
C GLU A 116 -9.80 -17.79 -7.04
N GLU A 117 -10.87 -17.67 -7.81
CA GLU A 117 -12.25 -17.55 -7.27
C GLU A 117 -12.75 -18.87 -6.67
N ASP A 118 -12.29 -19.99 -7.25
CA ASP A 118 -12.63 -21.34 -6.83
C ASP A 118 -11.54 -21.95 -5.94
N MET A 119 -11.93 -22.89 -5.08
CA MET A 119 -10.96 -23.66 -4.30
C MET A 119 -10.12 -24.54 -5.22
N SER A 120 -8.80 -24.50 -5.02
CA SER A 120 -7.87 -25.44 -5.63
C SER A 120 -8.12 -26.89 -5.15
N PRO A 121 -7.65 -27.92 -5.89
CA PRO A 121 -7.79 -29.32 -5.47
C PRO A 121 -7.21 -29.60 -4.07
N ASP A 122 -6.13 -28.91 -3.71
CA ASP A 122 -5.48 -29.06 -2.41
C ASP A 122 -6.33 -28.42 -1.29
N GLU A 123 -6.93 -27.25 -1.54
CA GLU A 123 -7.87 -26.60 -0.61
C GLU A 123 -9.16 -27.41 -0.44
N ILE A 124 -9.67 -28.02 -1.52
CA ILE A 124 -10.80 -28.96 -1.45
C ILE A 124 -10.43 -30.18 -0.59
N SER A 125 -9.23 -30.74 -0.79
CA SER A 125 -8.76 -31.87 0.00
C SER A 125 -8.66 -31.51 1.49
N LEU A 126 -8.10 -30.34 1.80
CA LEU A 126 -8.00 -29.82 3.16
C LEU A 126 -9.38 -29.58 3.77
N SER A 127 -10.30 -28.96 3.05
CA SER A 127 -11.69 -28.72 3.47
C SER A 127 -12.40 -30.04 3.81
N ASN A 128 -12.26 -31.05 2.94
CA ASN A 128 -12.84 -32.38 3.13
C ASN A 128 -12.14 -33.23 4.20
N SER A 129 -10.95 -32.84 4.67
CA SER A 129 -10.23 -33.57 5.71
C SER A 129 -10.92 -33.52 7.08
N THR A 130 -11.86 -32.57 7.26
CA THR A 130 -12.63 -32.42 8.50
C THR A 130 -14.02 -33.04 8.33
N PRO A 131 -14.43 -34.02 9.16
CA PRO A 131 -15.70 -34.74 8.98
C PRO A 131 -17.00 -33.93 9.23
N GLY A 132 -16.90 -32.68 9.70
CA GLY A 132 -18.05 -31.84 10.05
C GLY A 132 -17.97 -30.45 9.41
N TYR A 133 -19.11 -29.74 9.35
CA TYR A 133 -19.23 -28.37 8.83
C TYR A 133 -18.82 -28.16 7.37
N GLN A 134 -18.94 -29.19 6.53
CA GLN A 134 -18.75 -29.07 5.09
C GLN A 134 -19.83 -28.17 4.49
N MET A 135 -19.44 -27.15 3.72
CA MET A 135 -20.39 -26.38 2.92
C MET A 135 -20.95 -27.29 1.82
N SER A 136 -22.28 -27.41 1.72
CA SER A 136 -22.89 -28.26 0.69
C SER A 136 -22.60 -27.69 -0.70
N THR A 137 -21.85 -28.43 -1.51
CA THR A 137 -21.75 -28.17 -2.95
C THR A 137 -23.13 -28.34 -3.58
N THR A 138 -23.69 -27.24 -4.10
CA THR A 138 -24.97 -27.24 -4.83
C THR A 138 -24.70 -27.37 -6.32
#